data_AF-A0A7H4MUF5-F1
#
_entry.id   AF-A0A7H4MUF5-F1
#
_cell.length_a   1.000
_cell.length_b   1.000
_cell.length_c   1.000
_cell.angle_alpha   90.00
_cell.angle_beta   90.00
_cell.angle_gamma   90.00
#
_symmetry.space_group_name_H-M   'P 1'
#
loop_
_entity.id
_entity.type
_entity.pdbx_description
1 polymer ?
#
loop_
_entity_poly.entity_id
_entity_poly.type
_entity_poly.pdbx_seq_one_letter_code
_entity_poly.pdbx_strand_id
1 'polypeptide(L)' 'MLPSFIVILMGLDPTRILVMSQVLLSFGIALALVPLLIFTSDSRLMGDLVNSRWVKLLGWGIVAVVVLLNGWLIIGTIFS' A
#
# COMPACT_ATOMS: atom_id res chain seq x y z
N MET A 1 -2.06 -5.56 -20.04
CA MET A 1 -1.54 -5.99 -21.35
C MET A 1 -1.16 -4.79 -22.22
N LEU A 2 -2.07 -3.85 -22.50
CA LEU A 2 -1.75 -2.62 -23.24
C LEU A 2 -0.57 -1.79 -22.68
N PRO A 3 -0.44 -1.58 -21.35
CA PRO A 3 0.69 -0.82 -20.79
C PRO A 3 2.04 -1.51 -21.01
N SER A 4 2.04 -2.84 -20.94
CA SER A 4 3.22 -3.68 -21.11
C SER A 4 3.79 -3.59 -22.54
N PHE A 5 2.93 -3.51 -23.56
CA PHE A 5 3.35 -3.31 -24.94
C PHE A 5 3.93 -1.92 -25.18
N ILE A 6 3.32 -0.88 -24.60
CA ILE A 6 3.80 0.51 -24.68
C ILE A 6 5.22 0.64 -24.11
N VAL A 7 5.50 -0.06 -23.02
CA VAL A 7 6.81 -0.10 -22.35
C VAL A 7 7.89 -0.74 -23.20
N ILE A 8 7.58 -1.91 -23.79
CA ILE A 8 8.51 -2.65 -24.64
C ILE A 8 8.84 -1.83 -25.89
N LEU A 9 7.85 -1.15 -26.47
CA LEU A 9 8.04 -0.25 -27.60
C LEU A 9 8.85 1.02 -27.24
N MET A 10 8.75 1.50 -26.00
CA MET A 10 9.59 2.60 -25.49
C MET A 10 11.02 2.18 -25.10
N GLY A 11 11.37 0.89 -25.17
CA GLY A 11 12.70 0.39 -24.80
C GLY A 11 13.02 0.52 -23.31
N LEU A 12 12.01 0.66 -22.46
CA LEU A 12 12.18 0.80 -21.01
C LEU A 12 12.39 -0.58 -20.36
N ASP A 13 13.30 -0.64 -19.39
CA ASP A 13 13.59 -1.87 -18.63
C ASP A 13 12.32 -2.42 -17.96
N PRO A 14 11.83 -3.61 -18.36
CA PRO A 14 10.60 -4.20 -17.82
C PRO A 14 10.65 -4.37 -16.30
N THR A 15 11.85 -4.66 -15.77
CA THR A 15 12.11 -4.86 -14.35
C THR A 15 11.82 -3.62 -13.52
N ARG A 16 12.27 -2.43 -13.97
CA ARG A 16 11.99 -1.16 -13.24
C ARG A 16 10.49 -0.87 -13.19
N ILE A 17 9.77 -1.18 -14.26
CA ILE A 17 8.33 -0.94 -14.33
C ILE A 17 7.54 -1.93 -13.50
N LEU A 18 8.00 -3.18 -13.43
CA LEU A 18 7.44 -4.17 -12.51
C LEU A 18 7.57 -3.71 -11.06
N VAL A 19 8.76 -3.23 -10.68
CA VAL A 19 9.03 -2.68 -9.34
C VAL A 19 8.17 -1.44 -9.08
N MET A 20 8.06 -0.50 -10.02
CA MET A 20 7.19 0.67 -9.90
C MET A 20 5.71 0.30 -9.74
N SER A 21 5.22 -0.70 -10.48
CA SER A 21 3.84 -1.17 -10.37
C SER A 21 3.56 -1.77 -8.99
N GLN A 22 4.51 -2.55 -8.47
CA GLN A 22 4.46 -3.14 -7.13
C GLN A 22 4.42 -2.05 -6.04
N VAL A 23 5.27 -1.03 -6.17
CA VAL A 23 5.27 0.13 -5.26
C VAL A 23 3.90 0.83 -5.28
N LEU A 24 3.40 1.19 -6.46
CA LEU A 24 2.13 1.89 -6.60
C LEU A 24 0.96 1.08 -6.01
N LEU A 25 0.91 -0.23 -6.28
CA LEU A 25 -0.10 -1.13 -5.72
C LEU A 25 -0.02 -1.20 -4.20
N SER A 26 1.18 -1.26 -3.64
CA SER A 26 1.37 -1.37 -2.20
C SER A 26 1.00 -0.07 -1.46
N PHE A 27 1.22 1.10 -2.07
CA PHE A 27 0.62 2.36 -1.61
C PHE A 27 -0.91 2.32 -1.63
N GLY A 28 -1.51 1.77 -2.68
CA GLY A 28 -2.96 1.57 -2.77
C GLY A 28 -3.50 0.72 -1.63
N ILE A 29 -2.80 -0.34 -1.24
CA ILE A 29 -3.17 -1.20 -0.10
C ILE A 29 -3.08 -0.42 1.22
N ALA A 30 -2.01 0.34 1.44
CA ALA A 30 -1.89 1.18 2.64
C ALA A 30 -3.04 2.20 2.74
N LEU A 31 -3.35 2.87 1.63
CA LEU A 31 -4.46 3.81 1.53
C LEU A 31 -5.84 3.18 1.74
N ALA A 32 -6.01 1.89 1.40
CA ALA A 32 -7.25 1.17 1.67
C ALA A 32 -7.35 0.70 3.14
N LEU A 33 -6.23 0.30 3.74
CA LEU A 33 -6.18 -0.17 5.13
C LEU A 33 -6.44 0.92 6.16
N VAL A 34 -5.97 2.15 5.92
CA VAL A 34 -6.20 3.30 6.82
C VAL A 34 -7.69 3.58 7.08
N PRO A 35 -8.53 3.83 6.06
CA PRO A 35 -9.95 4.07 6.25
C PRO A 35 -10.67 2.81 6.75
N LEU A 36 -10.27 1.61 6.35
CA LEU A 36 -10.81 0.36 6.90
C LEU A 36 -10.59 0.30 8.42
N LEU A 37 -9.39 0.63 8.91
CA LEU A 37 -9.09 0.71 10.33
C LEU A 37 -9.91 1.80 11.03
N ILE A 38 -10.12 2.95 10.38
CA ILE A 38 -10.96 4.03 10.93
C ILE A 38 -12.41 3.56 11.07
N PHE A 39 -13.00 3.00 10.01
CA PHE A 39 -14.39 2.54 10.01
C PHE A 39 -14.62 1.36 10.94
N THR A 40 -13.69 0.39 11.01
CA THR A 40 -13.80 -0.76 11.92
C THR A 40 -13.53 -0.39 13.38
N SER A 41 -12.93 0.77 13.64
CA SER A 41 -12.74 1.30 15.00
C SER A 41 -13.91 2.14 15.49
N ASP A 42 -14.88 2.46 14.63
CA ASP A 42 -15.97 3.37 14.96
C ASP A 42 -17.13 2.61 15.59
N SER A 43 -17.37 2.86 16.88
CA SER A 43 -18.46 2.28 17.65
C SER A 43 -19.85 2.72 17.19
N ARG A 44 -19.95 3.82 16.46
CA ARG A 44 -21.21 4.26 15.83
C ARG A 44 -21.52 3.47 14.56
N LEU A 45 -20.50 2.96 13.86
CA LEU A 45 -20.67 2.18 12.63
C LEU A 45 -20.73 0.66 12.89
N MET A 46 -19.94 0.15 13.85
CA MET A 46 -19.85 -1.30 14.14
C MET A 46 -20.68 -1.78 15.34
N GLY A 47 -21.24 -0.88 16.16
CA GLY A 47 -22.03 -1.25 17.34
C GLY A 47 -21.20 -2.04 18.37
N ASP A 48 -21.63 -3.26 18.69
CA ASP A 48 -20.93 -4.14 19.65
C ASP A 48 -19.75 -4.93 19.03
N LEU A 49 -19.62 -4.92 17.70
CA LEU A 49 -18.58 -5.66 16.95
C LEU A 49 -17.33 -4.81 16.70
N VAL A 50 -17.12 -3.75 17.50
CA VAL A 50 -15.96 -2.86 17.37
C VAL A 50 -14.67 -3.64 17.56
N ASN A 51 -13.71 -3.33 16.71
CA ASN A 51 -12.41 -3.96 16.78
C ASN A 51 -11.77 -3.74 18.16
N SER A 52 -11.24 -4.81 18.76
CA SER A 52 -10.56 -4.69 20.05
C SER A 52 -9.34 -3.78 19.91
N ARG A 53 -8.95 -3.10 21.00
CA ARG A 53 -7.78 -2.20 21.01
C ARG A 53 -6.51 -2.89 20.48
N TRP A 54 -6.38 -4.20 20.67
CA TRP A 54 -5.27 -5.01 20.15
C TRP A 54 -5.27 -5.12 18.63
N VAL A 55 -6.42 -5.37 18.01
CA VAL A 55 -6.53 -5.48 16.55
C VAL A 55 -6.26 -4.13 15.90
N LYS A 56 -6.73 -3.05 16.51
CA LYS A 56 -6.43 -1.68 16.06
C LYS A 56 -4.92 -1.40 16.10
N LEU A 57 -4.24 -1.76 17.18
CA LEU A 57 -2.80 -1.54 17.35
C LEU A 57 -1.99 -2.35 16.33
N LEU A 58 -2.34 -3.63 16.14
CA LEU A 58 -1.73 -4.49 15.14
C LEU A 58 -1.94 -3.97 13.72
N GLY A 59 -3.17 -3.56 13.38
CA GLY A 59 -3.49 -3.01 12.06
C GLY A 59 -2.74 -1.72 11.77
N TRP A 60 -2.65 -0.80 12.74
CA TRP A 60 -1.83 0.40 12.60
C TRP A 60 -0.34 0.09 12.49
N GLY A 61 0.15 -0.92 13.20
CA GLY A 61 1.53 -1.41 13.07
C GLY A 61 1.83 -1.93 11.65
N ILE A 62 0.93 -2.72 11.07
CA ILE A 62 1.07 -3.21 9.69
C ILE A 62 1.08 -2.05 8.70
N VAL A 63 0.14 -1.10 8.83
CA VAL A 63 0.10 0.09 7.96
C VAL A 63 1.41 0.88 8.06
N ALA A 64 1.93 1.10 9.27
CA ALA A 64 3.19 1.80 9.46
C ALA A 64 4.36 1.09 8.78
N VAL A 65 4.48 -0.24 8.93
CA VAL A 65 5.52 -1.05 8.27
C VAL A 65 5.41 -0.98 6.75
N VAL A 66 4.20 -1.13 6.20
CA VAL A 66 3.96 -1.07 4.75
C VAL A 66 4.36 0.29 4.20
N VAL A 67 3.92 1.39 4.83
CA VAL A 67 4.26 2.75 4.39
C VAL A 67 5.76 3.00 4.46
N LEU A 68 6.43 2.54 5.52
CA LEU A 68 7.86 2.77 5.73
C LEU A 68 8.71 1.99 4.73
N LEU A 69 8.38 0.71 4.49
CA LEU A 69 9.05 -0.12 3.47
C LEU A 69 8.83 0.44 2.06
N ASN A 70 7.62 0.89 1.74
CA ASN A 70 7.32 1.49 0.44
C ASN A 70 8.04 2.82 0.24
N GLY A 71 8.08 3.67 1.28
CA GLY A 71 8.86 4.91 1.26
C GLY A 71 10.34 4.64 1.01
N TRP A 72 10.91 3.66 1.70
CA TRP A 72 12.30 3.25 1.49
C TRP A 72 12.55 2.74 0.06
N LEU A 73 11.63 1.94 -0.49
CA LEU A 73 11.74 1.41 -1.84
C LEU A 73 11.62 2.51 -2.91
N ILE A 74 10.72 3.48 -2.72
CA ILE A 74 10.63 4.66 -3.58
C ILE A 74 11.93 5.46 -3.56
N ILE A 75 12.46 5.75 -2.37
CA ILE A 75 13.72 6.48 -2.23
C ILE A 75 14.83 5.70 -2.92
N GLY A 76 14.96 4.40 -2.68
CA GLY A 76 15.92 3.56 -3.39
C GLY A 76 15.75 3.61 -4.91
N THR A 77 14.52 3.54 -5.42
CA THR A 77 14.23 3.50 -6.87
C THR A 77 14.43 4.85 -7.56
N ILE A 78 14.16 5.97 -6.86
CA ILE A 78 14.34 7.33 -7.39
C ILE A 78 15.81 7.76 -7.32
N PHE A 79 16.53 7.37 -6.27
CA PHE A 79 17.93 7.75 -6.06
C PHE A 79 18.95 6.76 -6.68
N SER A 80 18.52 5.68 -7.36
CA SER A 80 19.37 4.73 -8.12
C SER A 80 19.14 4.75 -9.63
#